data_AF-A0A7S4NEF0-F1
#
_entry.id   AF-A0A7S4NEF0-F1
#
_cell.length_a   1.000
_cell.length_b   1.000
_cell.length_c   1.000
_cell.angle_alpha   90.00
_cell.angle_beta   90.00
_cell.angle_gamma   90.00
#
_symmetry.space_group_name_H-M   'P 1'
#
loop_
_entity.id
_entity.type
_entity.pdbx_description
1 polymer ?
#
loop_
_entity_poly.entity_id
_entity_poly.type
_entity_poly.pdbx_seq_one_letter_code
_entity_poly.pdbx_strand_id
1 'polypeptide(L)'
;ALERLWQTVVDEGLMLSGHERRFLGLSLCEMLVKELPSKESKIVLSPNVMSCLVNNAGRKGTLLRDVSLKLVNAIIARAKTSPVFSESLLQVFVARHRDFDKMTKTRTMGTLVENLDANSAMGHLHRLLSIFMDKTGESQANERGSPKIWALDNILSLISRSSDKFPQPVLQYLLLWTMTMAFFTREDAKGKQKIADAPACDFVKSKFLSFVEELSHHRQADKDEAMEVETSGGVEKISKLLKTDLQPVLDVVNKDDLVGKDGKLKHAKVFWLLQANLMADALEKESWQPNIATLPEVKKVLKDTWKDVKTMTSHLNRQDISSKARIQIESLLELFLTSRLEFLSDFSQTSDVLVELQQCYKKIAKVLGLEKPPKGKKEAAKEEEEEEEDDDDDDDDDEDDEDEDE
;
A
#
# COMPACT_ATOMS: atom_id res chain seq x y z
N ALA A 1 -1.70 36.77 19.24
CA ALA A 1 -0.73 37.54 20.04
C ALA A 1 0.66 36.90 20.01
N LEU A 2 0.77 35.61 20.35
CA LEU A 2 2.04 34.87 20.33
C LEU A 2 2.72 34.88 18.95
N GLU A 3 1.99 34.63 17.86
CA GLU A 3 2.52 34.70 16.47
C GLU A 3 3.21 36.03 16.15
N ARG A 4 2.54 37.15 16.46
CA ARG A 4 3.08 38.49 16.20
C ARG A 4 4.30 38.78 17.06
N LEU A 5 4.27 38.39 18.34
CA LEU A 5 5.42 38.52 19.24
C LEU A 5 6.61 37.72 18.71
N TRP A 6 6.36 36.48 18.26
CA TRP A 6 7.41 35.61 17.73
C TRP A 6 8.03 36.15 16.46
N GLN A 7 7.20 36.60 15.53
CA GLN A 7 7.66 37.21 14.30
C GLN A 7 8.57 38.41 14.58
N THR A 8 8.12 39.36 15.41
CA THR A 8 8.89 40.59 15.66
C THR A 8 10.14 40.34 16.50
N VAL A 9 10.04 39.59 17.61
CA VAL A 9 11.13 39.45 18.57
C VAL A 9 12.14 38.40 18.12
N VAL A 10 11.65 37.23 17.71
CA VAL A 10 12.52 36.09 17.39
C VAL A 10 12.92 36.13 15.94
N ASP A 11 11.95 36.07 15.02
CA ASP A 11 12.22 35.87 13.61
C ASP A 11 12.91 37.09 12.96
N GLU A 12 12.40 38.29 13.20
CA GLU A 12 12.93 39.56 12.66
C GLU A 12 14.00 40.19 13.55
N GLY A 13 13.97 39.93 14.87
CA GLY A 13 14.93 40.49 15.83
C GLY A 13 16.16 39.62 16.05
N LEU A 14 16.00 38.51 16.76
CA LEU A 14 17.11 37.65 17.18
C LEU A 14 17.76 36.91 16.02
N MET A 15 16.97 36.39 15.07
CA MET A 15 17.49 35.52 14.01
C MET A 15 18.20 36.28 12.88
N LEU A 16 17.79 37.52 12.60
CA LEU A 16 18.46 38.38 11.61
C LEU A 16 19.74 39.05 12.13
N SER A 17 20.04 38.88 13.41
CA SER A 17 21.24 39.44 14.05
C SER A 17 22.48 38.53 13.96
N GLY A 18 23.57 38.93 14.64
CA GLY A 18 24.83 38.16 14.74
C GLY A 18 24.72 36.85 15.53
N HIS A 19 25.83 36.11 15.62
CA HIS A 19 25.88 34.75 16.16
C HIS A 19 25.35 34.61 17.59
N GLU A 20 25.65 35.54 18.48
CA GLU A 20 25.21 35.50 19.89
C GLU A 20 23.68 35.64 20.02
N ARG A 21 23.08 36.54 19.24
CA ARG A 21 21.62 36.71 19.24
C ARG A 21 20.89 35.54 18.60
N ARG A 22 21.46 34.94 17.54
CA ARG A 22 20.97 33.68 16.97
C ARG A 22 21.07 32.53 17.98
N PHE A 23 22.13 32.48 18.77
CA PHE A 23 22.27 31.50 19.85
C PHE A 23 21.14 31.66 20.89
N LEU A 24 20.83 32.89 21.30
CA LEU A 24 19.71 33.16 22.20
C LEU A 24 18.36 32.79 21.56
N GLY A 25 18.15 33.14 20.29
CA GLY A 25 16.94 32.78 19.55
C GLY A 25 16.73 31.27 19.50
N LEU A 26 17.75 30.49 19.16
CA LEU A 26 17.69 29.03 19.13
C LEU A 26 17.52 28.42 20.53
N SER A 27 18.14 29.00 21.56
CA SER A 27 17.95 28.56 22.95
C SER A 27 16.51 28.79 23.43
N LEU A 28 15.92 29.93 23.05
CA LEU A 28 14.51 30.21 23.34
C LEU A 28 13.57 29.25 22.63
N CYS A 29 13.85 28.93 21.36
CA CYS A 29 13.12 27.91 20.61
C CYS A 29 13.20 26.54 21.31
N GLU A 30 14.38 26.16 21.80
CA GLU A 30 14.64 24.87 22.46
C GLU A 30 13.84 24.72 23.77
N MET A 31 13.69 25.80 24.52
CA MET A 31 12.84 25.82 25.71
C MET A 31 11.36 25.73 25.33
N LEU A 32 10.91 26.58 24.42
CA LEU A 32 9.47 26.69 24.10
C LEU A 32 8.93 25.51 23.31
N VAL A 33 9.76 24.86 22.50
CA VAL A 33 9.34 23.67 21.76
C VAL A 33 8.99 22.50 22.69
N LYS A 34 9.39 22.53 23.97
CA LYS A 34 9.01 21.51 24.97
C LYS A 34 7.63 21.79 25.59
N GLU A 35 7.30 23.07 25.76
CA GLU A 35 6.15 23.52 26.57
C GLU A 35 4.92 23.90 25.73
N LEU A 36 5.10 24.44 24.52
CA LEU A 36 4.00 25.00 23.73
C LEU A 36 2.97 23.94 23.33
N PRO A 37 1.66 24.23 23.26
CA PRO A 37 0.69 23.28 22.70
C PRO A 37 1.12 22.74 21.32
N SER A 38 0.84 21.46 21.03
CA SER A 38 1.31 20.79 19.79
C SER A 38 0.91 21.54 18.50
N LYS A 39 -0.28 22.15 18.49
CA LYS A 39 -0.79 22.92 17.34
C LYS A 39 -0.07 24.25 17.15
N GLU A 40 0.38 24.87 18.23
CA GLU A 40 1.09 26.16 18.23
C GLU A 40 2.59 25.98 18.01
N SER A 41 3.12 24.77 18.23
CA SER A 41 4.56 24.48 18.15
C SER A 41 5.19 24.79 16.79
N LYS A 42 4.41 24.91 15.70
CA LYS A 42 4.90 25.36 14.39
C LYS A 42 5.55 26.73 14.42
N ILE A 43 5.12 27.57 15.36
CA ILE A 43 5.61 28.94 15.50
C ILE A 43 7.11 28.98 15.76
N VAL A 44 7.65 28.02 16.52
CA VAL A 44 9.08 27.97 16.87
C VAL A 44 9.97 27.70 15.67
N LEU A 45 9.41 27.12 14.60
CA LEU A 45 10.09 26.83 13.35
C LEU A 45 9.77 27.90 12.29
N SER A 46 9.93 29.16 12.66
CA SER A 46 9.79 30.30 11.75
C SER A 46 10.85 30.26 10.62
N PRO A 47 10.63 30.99 9.50
CA PRO A 47 11.54 30.93 8.34
C PRO A 47 13.02 31.18 8.67
N ASN A 48 13.35 32.17 9.50
CA ASN A 48 14.75 32.45 9.82
C ASN A 48 15.33 31.45 10.82
N VAL A 49 14.51 30.91 11.74
CA VAL A 49 14.91 29.79 12.61
C VAL A 49 15.27 28.57 11.78
N MET A 50 14.40 28.18 10.85
CA MET A 50 14.61 27.03 9.98
C MET A 50 15.86 27.20 9.10
N SER A 51 16.03 28.37 8.49
CA SER A 51 17.23 28.70 7.72
C SER A 51 18.49 28.61 8.58
N CYS A 52 18.43 29.08 9.82
CA CYS A 52 19.56 28.98 10.75
C CYS A 52 19.87 27.52 11.12
N LEU A 53 18.86 26.69 11.39
CA LEU A 53 19.04 25.27 11.68
C LEU A 53 19.72 24.54 10.53
N VAL A 54 19.19 24.69 9.31
CA VAL A 54 19.71 24.06 8.09
C VAL A 54 21.17 24.46 7.84
N ASN A 55 21.49 25.73 8.04
CA ASN A 55 22.84 26.24 7.80
C ASN A 55 23.86 25.81 8.85
N ASN A 56 23.46 25.53 10.09
CA ASN A 56 24.40 25.34 11.20
C ASN A 56 24.45 23.92 11.78
N ALA A 57 23.33 23.18 11.80
CA ALA A 57 23.29 21.86 12.45
C ALA A 57 24.26 20.85 11.81
N GLY A 58 24.44 20.91 10.48
CA GLY A 58 25.37 20.04 9.75
C GLY A 58 26.83 20.47 9.80
N ARG A 59 27.14 21.72 10.17
CA ARG A 59 28.50 22.31 10.11
C ARG A 59 29.29 22.02 11.38
N LYS A 60 30.51 21.49 11.27
CA LYS A 60 31.36 21.18 12.44
C LYS A 60 32.02 22.47 12.97
N GLY A 61 32.28 22.53 14.28
CA GLY A 61 33.13 23.55 14.89
C GLY A 61 32.54 24.96 14.96
N THR A 62 31.22 25.13 14.91
CA THR A 62 30.57 26.44 15.05
C THR A 62 29.77 26.51 16.35
N LEU A 63 29.79 27.66 17.03
CA LEU A 63 28.98 27.91 18.24
C LEU A 63 27.48 27.61 18.01
N LEU A 64 26.98 27.94 16.82
CA LEU A 64 25.59 27.73 16.45
C LEU A 64 25.22 26.26 16.21
N ARG A 65 26.19 25.39 15.92
CA ARG A 65 25.95 23.95 15.72
C ARG A 65 25.34 23.35 16.97
N ASP A 66 25.96 23.57 18.13
CA ASP A 66 25.60 22.86 19.35
C ASP A 66 24.19 23.24 19.82
N VAL A 67 23.85 24.53 19.79
CA VAL A 67 22.50 25.00 20.11
C VAL A 67 21.47 24.57 19.05
N SER A 68 21.84 24.48 17.77
CA SER A 68 20.96 23.94 16.72
C SER A 68 20.66 22.46 16.95
N LEU A 69 21.67 21.67 17.32
CA LEU A 69 21.49 20.25 17.64
C LEU A 69 20.70 20.04 18.93
N LYS A 70 20.84 20.91 19.94
CA LYS A 70 19.98 20.90 21.13
C LYS A 70 18.51 21.11 20.75
N LEU A 71 18.21 22.09 19.90
CA LEU A 71 16.84 22.31 19.42
C LEU A 71 16.32 21.10 18.63
N VAL A 72 17.12 20.55 17.71
CA VAL A 72 16.74 19.33 16.95
C VAL A 72 16.47 18.16 17.89
N ASN A 73 17.31 17.94 18.89
CA ASN A 73 17.13 16.86 19.87
C ASN A 73 15.90 17.08 20.74
N ALA A 74 15.58 18.32 21.11
CA ALA A 74 14.36 18.65 21.85
C ALA A 74 13.10 18.37 21.01
N ILE A 75 13.13 18.70 19.72
CA ILE A 75 12.06 18.35 18.76
C ILE A 75 11.89 16.83 18.70
N ILE A 76 12.98 16.09 18.52
CA ILE A 76 12.95 14.62 18.44
C ILE A 76 12.43 14.00 19.75
N ALA A 77 12.87 14.51 20.90
CA ALA A 77 12.44 14.02 22.20
C ALA A 77 10.94 14.21 22.39
N ARG A 78 10.40 15.36 21.99
CA ARG A 78 8.97 15.65 22.08
C ARG A 78 8.12 14.90 21.05
N ALA A 79 8.65 14.69 19.85
CA ALA A 79 7.98 13.91 18.81
C ALA A 79 7.57 12.52 19.30
N LYS A 80 8.41 11.90 20.13
CA LYS A 80 8.16 10.58 20.73
C LYS A 80 6.99 10.53 21.71
N THR A 81 6.53 11.67 22.22
CA THR A 81 5.46 11.74 23.22
C THR A 81 4.17 12.36 22.69
N SER A 82 4.16 12.89 21.45
CA SER A 82 3.00 13.59 20.90
C SER A 82 2.92 13.45 19.38
N PRO A 83 2.06 12.55 18.85
CA PRO A 83 1.83 12.40 17.42
C PRO A 83 1.35 13.67 16.72
N VAL A 84 0.44 14.41 17.37
CA VAL A 84 -0.08 15.70 16.88
C VAL A 84 1.04 16.73 16.74
N PHE A 85 2.01 16.74 17.66
CA PHE A 85 3.19 17.60 17.53
C PHE A 85 4.05 17.18 16.34
N SER A 86 4.24 15.87 16.14
CA SER A 86 4.99 15.32 15.01
C SER A 86 4.37 15.72 13.66
N GLU A 87 3.05 15.55 13.51
CA GLU A 87 2.31 15.98 12.31
C GLU A 87 2.46 17.49 12.09
N SER A 88 2.27 18.27 13.15
CA SER A 88 2.31 19.72 13.14
C SER A 88 3.66 20.23 12.62
N LEU A 89 4.78 19.69 13.12
CA LEU A 89 6.10 20.08 12.65
C LEU A 89 6.42 19.53 11.27
N LEU A 90 5.99 18.32 10.91
CA LEU A 90 6.17 17.80 9.55
C LEU A 90 5.57 18.74 8.51
N GLN A 91 4.41 19.32 8.76
CA GLN A 91 3.82 20.30 7.85
C GLN A 91 4.75 21.51 7.61
N VAL A 92 5.51 21.94 8.62
CA VAL A 92 6.50 23.01 8.49
C VAL A 92 7.72 22.56 7.70
N PHE A 93 8.30 21.40 8.02
CA PHE A 93 9.45 20.86 7.31
C PHE A 93 9.16 20.65 5.82
N VAL A 94 8.03 20.03 5.50
CA VAL A 94 7.60 19.76 4.12
C VAL A 94 7.36 21.05 3.32
N ALA A 95 6.87 22.10 3.97
CA ALA A 95 6.62 23.39 3.33
C ALA A 95 7.91 24.20 3.07
N ARG A 96 8.93 24.05 3.93
CA ARG A 96 10.11 24.95 3.92
C ARG A 96 11.42 24.27 3.54
N HIS A 97 11.69 23.07 4.06
CA HIS A 97 12.96 22.37 3.90
C HIS A 97 12.75 20.85 3.81
N ARG A 98 12.39 20.39 2.63
CA ARG A 98 12.15 18.97 2.32
C ARG A 98 13.38 18.07 2.47
N ASP A 99 14.56 18.63 2.31
CA ASP A 99 15.86 17.95 2.45
C ASP A 99 16.51 18.21 3.83
N PHE A 100 15.74 18.57 4.85
CA PHE A 100 16.28 18.98 6.15
C PHE A 100 17.27 17.97 6.74
N ASP A 101 16.89 16.69 6.77
CA ASP A 101 17.72 15.60 7.31
C ASP A 101 19.05 15.48 6.55
N LYS A 102 19.01 15.58 5.21
CA LYS A 102 20.19 15.55 4.35
C LYS A 102 21.11 16.75 4.60
N MET A 103 20.57 17.95 4.72
CA MET A 103 21.35 19.17 4.94
C MET A 103 21.95 19.24 6.35
N THR A 104 21.20 18.77 7.35
CA THR A 104 21.61 18.82 8.76
C THR A 104 22.39 17.58 9.20
N LYS A 105 22.39 16.50 8.40
CA LYS A 105 22.94 15.18 8.77
C LYS A 105 22.28 14.63 10.03
N THR A 106 20.95 14.77 10.11
CA THR A 106 20.11 14.28 11.21
C THR A 106 19.02 13.36 10.67
N ARG A 107 18.23 12.73 11.55
CA ARG A 107 17.04 11.92 11.21
C ARG A 107 15.77 12.55 11.79
N THR A 108 15.67 13.87 11.71
CA THR A 108 14.59 14.63 12.36
C THR A 108 13.25 14.32 11.70
N MET A 109 13.15 14.50 10.38
CA MET A 109 11.92 14.22 9.63
C MET A 109 11.56 12.73 9.70
N GLY A 110 12.56 11.85 9.58
CA GLY A 110 12.35 10.41 9.73
C GLY A 110 11.74 10.02 11.08
N THR A 111 12.27 10.56 12.19
CA THR A 111 11.73 10.30 13.52
C THR A 111 10.34 10.91 13.72
N LEU A 112 10.05 12.08 13.15
CA LEU A 112 8.69 12.64 13.21
C LEU A 112 7.67 11.70 12.53
N VAL A 113 8.00 11.14 11.36
CA VAL A 113 7.13 10.18 10.64
C VAL A 113 6.90 8.91 11.46
N GLU A 114 7.96 8.37 12.06
CA GLU A 114 7.88 7.14 12.87
C GLU A 114 6.92 7.28 14.07
N ASN A 115 6.79 8.49 14.63
CA ASN A 115 5.97 8.77 15.81
C ASN A 115 4.57 9.34 15.50
N LEU A 116 4.09 9.22 14.26
CA LEU A 116 2.69 9.51 13.94
C LEU A 116 1.77 8.40 14.47
N ASP A 117 0.57 8.75 14.90
CA ASP A 117 -0.55 7.82 15.11
C ASP A 117 -1.38 7.70 13.81
N ALA A 118 -2.42 6.87 13.79
CA ALA A 118 -3.27 6.67 12.62
C ALA A 118 -3.86 7.98 12.07
N ASN A 119 -4.38 8.85 12.94
CA ASN A 119 -5.01 10.11 12.54
C ASN A 119 -3.97 11.11 11.97
N SER A 120 -2.83 11.23 12.63
CA SER A 120 -1.72 12.09 12.24
C SER A 120 -1.06 11.60 10.94
N ALA A 121 -0.93 10.28 10.76
CA ALA A 121 -0.44 9.66 9.53
C ALA A 121 -1.38 9.93 8.35
N MET A 122 -2.69 9.83 8.55
CA MET A 122 -3.70 10.19 7.56
C MET A 122 -3.63 11.67 7.17
N GLY A 123 -3.48 12.57 8.15
CA GLY A 123 -3.29 14.01 7.90
C GLY A 123 -2.01 14.30 7.09
N HIS A 124 -0.91 13.62 7.43
CA HIS A 124 0.35 13.73 6.70
C HIS A 124 0.24 13.19 5.26
N LEU A 125 -0.36 12.02 5.07
CA LEU A 125 -0.61 11.42 3.75
C LEU A 125 -1.44 12.35 2.86
N HIS A 126 -2.54 12.92 3.39
CA HIS A 126 -3.35 13.90 2.66
C HIS A 126 -2.51 15.10 2.20
N ARG A 127 -1.58 15.58 3.03
CA ARG A 127 -0.68 16.68 2.66
C ARG A 127 0.28 16.30 1.54
N LEU A 128 0.87 15.10 1.59
CA LEU A 128 1.76 14.62 0.53
C LEU A 128 1.02 14.47 -0.80
N LEU A 129 -0.19 13.88 -0.79
CA LEU A 129 -1.05 13.79 -1.96
C LEU A 129 -1.44 15.16 -2.51
N SER A 130 -1.71 16.14 -1.63
CA SER A 130 -2.01 17.51 -2.06
C SER A 130 -0.81 18.14 -2.80
N ILE A 131 0.42 17.89 -2.35
CA ILE A 131 1.64 18.38 -3.02
C ILE A 131 1.82 17.71 -4.38
N PHE A 132 1.53 16.41 -4.47
CA PHE A 132 1.59 15.69 -5.73
C PHE A 132 0.57 16.23 -6.75
N MET A 133 -0.65 16.53 -6.30
CA MET A 133 -1.74 17.00 -7.15
C MET A 133 -1.64 18.49 -7.52
N ASP A 134 -0.78 19.25 -6.86
CA ASP A 134 -0.58 20.68 -7.11
C ASP A 134 0.13 20.92 -8.46
N LYS A 135 -0.59 21.57 -9.38
CA LYS A 135 -0.11 21.90 -10.73
C LYS A 135 0.64 23.23 -10.79
N THR A 136 0.60 24.03 -9.72
CA THR A 136 1.14 25.40 -9.72
C THR A 136 2.67 25.44 -9.67
N GLY A 137 3.33 24.31 -9.34
CA GLY A 137 4.78 24.20 -9.20
C GLY A 137 5.56 23.65 -10.40
N GLU A 138 4.90 23.38 -11.54
CA GLU A 138 5.53 22.71 -12.70
C GLU A 138 6.52 23.60 -13.47
N SER A 139 6.44 24.93 -13.33
CA SER A 139 7.22 25.87 -14.16
C SER A 139 8.69 26.07 -13.76
N GLN A 140 9.22 25.43 -12.70
CA GLN A 140 10.59 25.70 -12.19
C GLN A 140 11.41 24.50 -11.71
N ALA A 141 11.02 23.25 -11.97
CA ALA A 141 11.73 22.09 -11.42
C ALA A 141 12.62 21.38 -12.46
N ASN A 142 13.92 21.23 -12.16
CA ASN A 142 14.79 20.24 -12.82
C ASN A 142 14.40 18.81 -12.36
N GLU A 143 14.67 17.80 -13.19
CA GLU A 143 14.26 16.39 -13.03
C GLU A 143 14.52 15.74 -11.64
N ARG A 144 15.49 16.22 -10.85
CA ARG A 144 15.81 15.72 -9.49
C ARG A 144 15.13 16.48 -8.34
N GLY A 145 14.41 17.56 -8.65
CA GLY A 145 13.78 18.48 -7.69
C GLY A 145 12.26 18.62 -7.85
N SER A 146 11.63 17.69 -8.58
CA SER A 146 10.17 17.70 -8.77
C SER A 146 9.46 17.52 -7.42
N PRO A 147 8.59 18.47 -7.00
CA PRO A 147 7.74 18.31 -5.82
C PRO A 147 6.92 17.02 -5.84
N LYS A 148 6.53 16.56 -7.04
CA LYS A 148 5.75 15.34 -7.24
C LYS A 148 6.56 14.09 -6.95
N ILE A 149 7.77 13.97 -7.51
CA ILE A 149 8.65 12.82 -7.26
C ILE A 149 9.02 12.75 -5.78
N TRP A 150 9.33 13.90 -5.18
CA TRP A 150 9.60 13.97 -3.74
C TRP A 150 8.38 13.53 -2.91
N ALA A 151 7.17 13.98 -3.26
CA ALA A 151 5.95 13.57 -2.57
C ALA A 151 5.70 12.07 -2.71
N LEU A 152 5.88 11.50 -3.91
CA LEU A 152 5.75 10.06 -4.16
C LEU A 152 6.72 9.23 -3.31
N ASP A 153 8.00 9.60 -3.29
CA ASP A 153 9.02 8.93 -2.47
C ASP A 153 8.64 8.92 -0.99
N ASN A 154 8.11 10.04 -0.48
CA ASN A 154 7.66 10.15 0.90
C ASN A 154 6.34 9.40 1.17
N ILE A 155 5.42 9.30 0.21
CA ILE A 155 4.21 8.47 0.32
C ILE A 155 4.60 7.00 0.43
N LEU A 156 5.49 6.53 -0.45
CA LEU A 156 5.98 5.16 -0.41
C LEU A 156 6.68 4.86 0.93
N SER A 157 7.60 5.72 1.35
CA SER A 157 8.30 5.60 2.63
C SER A 157 7.35 5.62 3.85
N LEU A 158 6.29 6.44 3.81
CA LEU A 158 5.28 6.48 4.86
C LEU A 158 4.51 5.17 4.96
N ILE A 159 4.13 4.59 3.81
CA ILE A 159 3.39 3.32 3.78
C ILE A 159 4.31 2.17 4.20
N SER A 160 5.57 2.13 3.75
CA SER A 160 6.55 1.12 4.18
C SER A 160 6.79 1.12 5.70
N ARG A 161 6.79 2.29 6.33
CA ARG A 161 7.12 2.41 7.77
C ARG A 161 5.92 2.40 8.70
N SER A 162 4.72 2.55 8.16
CA SER A 162 3.53 2.82 8.98
C SER A 162 2.25 2.30 8.32
N SER A 163 2.35 1.24 7.49
CA SER A 163 1.20 0.59 6.86
C SER A 163 0.15 0.17 7.90
N ASP A 164 0.60 -0.26 9.09
CA ASP A 164 -0.21 -0.66 10.25
C ASP A 164 -1.11 0.46 10.79
N LYS A 165 -0.76 1.70 10.49
CA LYS A 165 -1.50 2.89 10.94
C LYS A 165 -2.63 3.27 9.97
N PHE A 166 -2.72 2.62 8.81
CA PHE A 166 -3.69 2.94 7.77
C PHE A 166 -4.80 1.90 7.68
N PRO A 167 -6.07 2.32 7.58
CA PRO A 167 -7.17 1.41 7.26
C PRO A 167 -6.94 0.71 5.92
N GLN A 168 -7.29 -0.57 5.81
CA GLN A 168 -7.18 -1.34 4.56
C GLN A 168 -7.77 -0.62 3.33
N PRO A 169 -8.95 0.05 3.40
CA PRO A 169 -9.48 0.79 2.25
C PRO A 169 -8.51 1.86 1.72
N VAL A 170 -7.80 2.57 2.61
CA VAL A 170 -6.81 3.59 2.22
C VAL A 170 -5.64 2.96 1.49
N LEU A 171 -5.14 1.83 1.98
CA LEU A 171 -4.07 1.07 1.33
C LEU A 171 -4.50 0.54 -0.04
N GLN A 172 -5.74 0.04 -0.17
CA GLN A 172 -6.31 -0.37 -1.46
C GLN A 172 -6.41 0.81 -2.45
N TYR A 173 -6.86 2.00 -2.00
CA TYR A 173 -6.86 3.19 -2.85
C TYR A 173 -5.46 3.58 -3.32
N LEU A 174 -4.46 3.54 -2.43
CA LEU A 174 -3.08 3.90 -2.77
C LEU A 174 -2.47 2.87 -3.74
N LEU A 175 -2.76 1.59 -3.56
CA LEU A 175 -2.35 0.54 -4.49
C LEU A 175 -2.97 0.75 -5.87
N LEU A 176 -4.28 0.98 -5.94
CA LEU A 176 -4.97 1.22 -7.19
C LEU A 176 -4.45 2.50 -7.88
N TRP A 177 -4.28 3.57 -7.13
CA TRP A 177 -3.75 4.84 -7.64
C TRP A 177 -2.32 4.70 -8.18
N THR A 178 -1.40 4.08 -7.43
CA THR A 178 -0.03 3.86 -7.90
C THR A 178 0.02 2.96 -9.14
N MET A 179 -0.81 1.92 -9.19
CA MET A 179 -0.92 1.04 -10.35
C MET A 179 -1.43 1.80 -11.60
N THR A 180 -2.44 2.65 -11.44
CA THR A 180 -2.94 3.46 -12.56
C THR A 180 -1.87 4.40 -13.10
N MET A 181 -1.08 5.02 -12.22
CA MET A 181 0.03 5.88 -12.62
C MET A 181 1.16 5.12 -13.31
N ALA A 182 1.48 3.92 -12.84
CA ALA A 182 2.60 3.14 -13.36
C ALA A 182 2.29 2.49 -14.72
N PHE A 183 1.09 1.94 -14.88
CA PHE A 183 0.82 0.97 -15.96
C PHE A 183 -0.38 1.30 -16.83
N PHE A 184 -1.23 2.26 -16.48
CA PHE A 184 -2.45 2.51 -17.22
C PHE A 184 -2.58 3.96 -17.68
N THR A 185 -3.28 4.12 -18.79
CA THR A 185 -3.71 5.42 -19.31
C THR A 185 -5.19 5.39 -19.63
N ARG A 186 -5.79 6.56 -19.63
CA ARG A 186 -7.19 6.72 -20.03
C ARG A 186 -7.32 7.82 -21.05
N GLU A 187 -8.12 7.54 -22.09
CA GLU A 187 -8.54 8.54 -23.05
C GLU A 187 -9.58 9.46 -22.40
N ASP A 188 -9.38 10.78 -22.55
CA ASP A 188 -10.39 11.73 -22.11
C ASP A 188 -11.62 11.71 -23.04
N ALA A 189 -12.69 12.41 -22.66
CA ALA A 189 -13.92 12.52 -23.48
C ALA A 189 -13.69 13.15 -24.88
N LYS A 190 -12.48 13.64 -25.17
CA LYS A 190 -12.05 14.18 -26.46
C LYS A 190 -11.08 13.25 -27.21
N GLY A 191 -10.91 12.01 -26.74
CA GLY A 191 -10.03 11.00 -27.33
C GLY A 191 -8.53 11.26 -27.15
N LYS A 192 -8.14 12.18 -26.25
CA LYS A 192 -6.72 12.42 -25.95
C LYS A 192 -6.30 11.52 -24.78
N GLN A 193 -5.28 10.69 -25.01
CA GLN A 193 -4.63 9.94 -23.95
C GLN A 193 -4.02 10.91 -22.94
N LYS A 194 -4.50 10.87 -21.70
CA LYS A 194 -3.93 11.64 -20.61
C LYS A 194 -2.91 10.76 -19.90
N ILE A 195 -1.68 10.75 -20.41
CA ILE A 195 -0.57 10.16 -19.67
C ILE A 195 -0.27 11.10 -18.52
N ALA A 196 -0.32 10.59 -17.29
CA ALA A 196 0.22 11.33 -16.16
C ALA A 196 1.69 11.67 -16.42
N ASP A 197 2.18 12.73 -15.79
CA ASP A 197 3.57 13.21 -15.83
C ASP A 197 4.60 12.05 -16.00
N ALA A 198 5.21 11.90 -17.18
CA ALA A 198 5.98 10.71 -17.56
C ALA A 198 7.13 10.36 -16.58
N PRO A 199 7.94 11.33 -16.10
CA PRO A 199 8.91 11.10 -15.02
C PRO A 199 8.31 10.52 -13.74
N ALA A 200 7.08 10.91 -13.37
CA ALA A 200 6.39 10.36 -12.20
C ALA A 200 5.92 8.92 -12.48
N CYS A 201 5.45 8.64 -13.70
CA CYS A 201 5.05 7.29 -14.11
C CYS A 201 6.23 6.32 -14.04
N ASP A 202 7.38 6.70 -14.60
CA ASP A 202 8.60 5.87 -14.57
C ASP A 202 9.09 5.62 -13.14
N PHE A 203 9.05 6.66 -12.29
CA PHE A 203 9.38 6.53 -10.88
C PHE A 203 8.47 5.51 -10.18
N VAL A 204 7.14 5.67 -10.29
CA VAL A 204 6.19 4.75 -9.63
C VAL A 204 6.31 3.34 -10.20
N LYS A 205 6.47 3.20 -11.52
CA LYS A 205 6.72 1.92 -12.19
C LYS A 205 7.94 1.20 -11.59
N SER A 206 9.05 1.90 -11.40
CA SER A 206 10.27 1.33 -10.80
C SER A 206 10.13 0.91 -9.32
N LYS A 207 9.11 1.43 -8.61
CA LYS A 207 8.89 1.20 -7.18
C LYS A 207 7.66 0.36 -6.87
N PHE A 208 6.83 0.04 -7.86
CA PHE A 208 5.51 -0.57 -7.63
C PHE A 208 5.60 -1.94 -6.94
N LEU A 209 6.49 -2.83 -7.38
CA LEU A 209 6.63 -4.14 -6.72
C LEU A 209 7.19 -4.00 -5.30
N SER A 210 8.12 -3.08 -5.08
CA SER A 210 8.56 -2.74 -3.72
C SER A 210 7.40 -2.22 -2.87
N PHE A 211 6.51 -1.42 -3.45
CA PHE A 211 5.32 -0.95 -2.75
C PHE A 211 4.42 -2.12 -2.32
N VAL A 212 4.16 -3.09 -3.22
CA VAL A 212 3.39 -4.30 -2.89
C VAL A 212 4.08 -5.16 -1.83
N GLU A 213 5.41 -5.28 -1.90
CA GLU A 213 6.21 -5.99 -0.90
C GLU A 213 6.08 -5.34 0.49
N GLU A 214 6.11 -4.01 0.55
CA GLU A 214 6.01 -3.27 1.80
C GLU A 214 4.61 -3.38 2.41
N LEU A 215 3.56 -3.40 1.57
CA LEU A 215 2.21 -3.75 2.00
C LEU A 215 2.13 -5.18 2.56
N SER A 216 2.96 -6.11 2.08
CA SER A 216 2.96 -7.49 2.58
C SER A 216 3.44 -7.65 4.02
N HIS A 217 4.17 -6.68 4.54
CA HIS A 217 4.54 -6.64 5.95
C HIS A 217 3.35 -6.29 6.85
N HIS A 218 2.26 -5.78 6.26
CA HIS A 218 0.98 -5.57 6.91
C HIS A 218 0.18 -6.87 6.95
N ARG A 219 0.25 -7.57 8.09
CA ARG A 219 -0.67 -8.68 8.39
C ARG A 219 -2.09 -8.10 8.48
N GLN A 220 -3.09 -8.77 7.91
CA GLN A 220 -4.50 -8.48 8.21
C GLN A 220 -4.63 -8.37 9.73
N ALA A 221 -4.88 -7.16 10.25
CA ALA A 221 -5.43 -7.03 11.58
C ALA A 221 -6.72 -7.84 11.55
N ASP A 222 -6.89 -8.76 12.50
CA ASP A 222 -8.17 -9.44 12.65
C ASP A 222 -9.24 -8.36 12.75
N LYS A 223 -10.40 -8.61 12.11
CA LYS A 223 -11.51 -7.65 11.95
C LYS A 223 -11.93 -6.97 13.27
N ASP A 224 -11.55 -7.53 14.41
CA ASP A 224 -11.87 -7.09 15.76
C ASP A 224 -10.99 -5.94 16.27
N GLU A 225 -9.84 -5.64 15.64
CA GLU A 225 -8.97 -4.50 16.01
C GLU A 225 -9.14 -3.28 15.09
N ALA A 226 -10.10 -3.32 14.15
CA ALA A 226 -10.50 -2.16 13.37
C ALA A 226 -11.22 -1.16 14.27
N MET A 227 -10.39 -0.45 15.05
CA MET A 227 -10.69 0.71 15.88
C MET A 227 -11.84 1.51 15.26
N GLU A 228 -12.98 1.56 15.96
CA GLU A 228 -13.97 2.63 15.82
C GLU A 228 -13.31 3.94 16.25
N VAL A 229 -12.36 4.42 15.46
CA VAL A 229 -11.83 5.76 15.55
C VAL A 229 -12.41 6.52 14.39
N GLU A 230 -12.62 7.81 14.61
CA GLU A 230 -13.01 8.90 13.72
C GLU A 230 -12.18 9.03 12.40
N THR A 231 -11.57 7.94 11.94
CA THR A 231 -10.93 7.70 10.64
C THR A 231 -11.87 7.90 9.46
N SER A 232 -13.19 7.84 9.64
CA SER A 232 -14.18 8.03 8.57
C SER A 232 -13.96 9.35 7.82
N GLY A 233 -13.67 10.45 8.55
CA GLY A 233 -13.37 11.75 7.93
C GLY A 233 -12.04 11.80 7.19
N GLY A 234 -11.04 11.02 7.62
CA GLY A 234 -9.74 10.92 6.95
C GLY A 234 -9.83 10.09 5.67
N VAL A 235 -10.48 8.93 5.74
CA VAL A 235 -10.73 8.04 4.60
C VAL A 235 -11.55 8.77 3.54
N GLU A 236 -12.61 9.48 3.94
CA GLU A 236 -13.44 10.25 3.01
C GLU A 236 -12.66 11.38 2.35
N LYS A 237 -11.77 12.08 3.08
CA LYS A 237 -10.91 13.12 2.51
C LYS A 237 -9.93 12.56 1.49
N ILE A 238 -9.25 11.44 1.79
CA ILE A 238 -8.31 10.80 0.86
C ILE A 238 -9.04 10.27 -0.36
N SER A 239 -10.17 9.58 -0.17
CA SER A 239 -11.03 9.09 -1.25
C SER A 239 -11.51 10.26 -2.14
N LYS A 240 -11.98 11.36 -1.53
CA LYS A 240 -12.37 12.58 -2.25
C LYS A 240 -11.20 13.28 -2.95
N LEU A 241 -9.99 13.22 -2.41
CA LEU A 241 -8.80 13.84 -3.01
C LEU A 241 -8.31 13.04 -4.20
N LEU A 242 -8.31 11.72 -4.06
CA LEU A 242 -7.84 10.82 -5.10
C LEU A 242 -8.80 10.73 -6.27
N LYS A 243 -10.13 10.99 -6.08
CA LYS A 243 -11.19 11.27 -7.09
C LYS A 243 -10.76 11.05 -8.54
N THR A 244 -10.41 9.82 -8.82
CA THR A 244 -10.18 9.24 -10.13
C THR A 244 -11.22 8.14 -10.19
N ASP A 245 -11.75 7.84 -11.36
CA ASP A 245 -12.88 6.93 -11.60
C ASP A 245 -12.58 5.46 -11.24
N LEU A 246 -12.20 5.23 -9.99
CA LEU A 246 -11.55 4.05 -9.44
C LEU A 246 -12.42 3.41 -8.37
N GLN A 247 -13.48 4.08 -7.89
CA GLN A 247 -14.46 3.46 -7.02
C GLN A 247 -15.13 2.23 -7.67
N PRO A 248 -15.55 2.28 -8.95
CA PRO A 248 -16.13 1.10 -9.62
C PRO A 248 -15.16 -0.09 -9.62
N VAL A 249 -13.86 0.18 -9.80
CA VAL A 249 -12.80 -0.83 -9.75
C VAL A 249 -12.70 -1.47 -8.37
N LEU A 250 -12.71 -0.66 -7.30
CA LEU A 250 -12.69 -1.18 -5.93
C LEU A 250 -13.95 -1.97 -5.59
N ASP A 251 -15.12 -1.56 -6.09
CA ASP A 251 -16.36 -2.30 -5.86
C ASP A 251 -16.31 -3.68 -6.53
N VAL A 252 -15.68 -3.81 -7.69
CA VAL A 252 -15.43 -5.10 -8.35
C VAL A 252 -14.48 -5.95 -7.52
N VAL A 253 -13.36 -5.38 -7.06
CA VAL A 253 -12.34 -6.09 -6.26
C VAL A 253 -12.90 -6.55 -4.92
N ASN A 254 -13.70 -5.73 -4.25
CA ASN A 254 -14.31 -6.04 -2.95
C ASN A 254 -15.47 -7.04 -3.04
N LYS A 255 -16.10 -7.19 -4.21
CA LYS A 255 -17.12 -8.22 -4.49
C LYS A 255 -16.52 -9.57 -4.87
N ASP A 256 -15.23 -9.61 -5.25
CA ASP A 256 -14.59 -10.84 -5.68
C ASP A 256 -14.28 -11.74 -4.46
N ASP A 257 -15.04 -12.83 -4.34
CA ASP A 257 -14.94 -13.81 -3.24
C ASP A 257 -13.65 -14.65 -3.29
N LEU A 258 -12.73 -14.44 -4.25
CA LEU A 258 -11.42 -15.11 -4.29
C LEU A 258 -10.57 -14.85 -3.02
N VAL A 259 -10.89 -13.80 -2.27
CA VAL A 259 -10.24 -13.44 -1.00
C VAL A 259 -10.86 -14.16 0.21
N GLY A 260 -12.05 -14.75 0.05
CA GLY A 260 -12.78 -15.49 1.09
C GLY A 260 -13.32 -14.62 2.22
N LYS A 261 -14.61 -14.78 2.58
CA LYS A 261 -15.23 -14.06 3.71
C LYS A 261 -14.74 -14.55 5.09
N ASP A 262 -14.23 -15.79 5.16
CA ASP A 262 -13.96 -16.51 6.41
C ASP A 262 -12.52 -17.03 6.62
N GLY A 263 -11.55 -16.86 5.70
CA GLY A 263 -10.36 -17.73 5.81
C GLY A 263 -9.16 -17.51 4.91
N LYS A 264 -8.58 -16.30 4.95
CA LYS A 264 -7.13 -16.03 5.08
C LYS A 264 -6.23 -16.78 4.10
N LEU A 265 -5.90 -16.14 2.96
CA LEU A 265 -4.53 -16.24 2.44
C LEU A 265 -3.61 -15.92 3.62
N LYS A 266 -2.93 -16.94 4.17
CA LYS A 266 -2.09 -16.78 5.36
C LYS A 266 -0.94 -15.81 5.10
N HIS A 267 -0.54 -15.73 3.84
CA HIS A 267 0.54 -14.88 3.36
C HIS A 267 0.01 -13.54 2.88
N ALA A 268 0.26 -12.48 3.66
CA ALA A 268 -0.16 -11.11 3.35
C ALA A 268 0.36 -10.62 1.99
N LYS A 269 1.53 -11.08 1.55
CA LYS A 269 2.05 -10.79 0.21
C LYS A 269 1.15 -11.28 -0.91
N VAL A 270 0.73 -12.54 -0.83
CA VAL A 270 -0.13 -13.17 -1.84
C VAL A 270 -1.49 -12.45 -1.89
N PHE A 271 -1.99 -12.01 -0.74
CA PHE A 271 -3.19 -11.18 -0.66
C PHE A 271 -3.04 -9.86 -1.45
N TRP A 272 -2.00 -9.07 -1.19
CA TRP A 272 -1.82 -7.78 -1.87
C TRP A 272 -1.48 -7.93 -3.36
N LEU A 273 -0.73 -8.96 -3.72
CA LEU A 273 -0.48 -9.32 -5.12
C LEU A 273 -1.77 -9.71 -5.85
N LEU A 274 -2.68 -10.44 -5.18
CA LEU A 274 -3.98 -10.81 -5.74
C LEU A 274 -4.87 -9.58 -5.90
N GLN A 275 -4.90 -8.68 -4.91
CA GLN A 275 -5.61 -7.40 -5.00
C GLN A 275 -5.12 -6.57 -6.19
N ALA A 276 -3.81 -6.42 -6.37
CA ALA A 276 -3.24 -5.69 -7.49
C ALA A 276 -3.64 -6.30 -8.86
N ASN A 277 -3.60 -7.63 -8.99
CA ASN A 277 -4.02 -8.31 -10.21
C ASN A 277 -5.53 -8.16 -10.49
N LEU A 278 -6.38 -8.26 -9.45
CA LEU A 278 -7.82 -8.02 -9.58
C LEU A 278 -8.11 -6.59 -10.02
N MET A 279 -7.39 -5.62 -9.48
CA MET A 279 -7.50 -4.21 -9.86
C MET A 279 -7.08 -4.00 -11.32
N ALA A 280 -6.02 -4.64 -11.79
CA ALA A 280 -5.58 -4.56 -13.19
C ALA A 280 -6.66 -5.09 -14.15
N ASP A 281 -7.21 -6.27 -13.87
CA ASP A 281 -8.32 -6.87 -14.63
C ASP A 281 -9.57 -5.98 -14.64
N ALA A 282 -9.86 -5.32 -13.52
CA ALA A 282 -11.01 -4.42 -13.38
C ALA A 282 -10.80 -3.08 -14.13
N LEU A 283 -9.59 -2.54 -14.14
CA LEU A 283 -9.25 -1.35 -14.91
C LEU A 283 -9.46 -1.57 -16.42
N GLU A 284 -9.03 -2.71 -16.96
CA GLU A 284 -9.25 -3.04 -18.38
C GLU A 284 -10.75 -3.07 -18.75
N LYS A 285 -11.61 -3.54 -17.83
CA LYS A 285 -13.07 -3.54 -18.03
C LYS A 285 -13.67 -2.13 -18.00
N GLU A 286 -13.09 -1.24 -17.20
CA GLU A 286 -13.49 0.16 -17.07
C GLU A 286 -12.84 1.07 -18.15
N SER A 287 -12.46 0.49 -19.29
CA SER A 287 -11.88 1.20 -20.45
C SER A 287 -10.55 1.91 -20.18
N TRP A 288 -9.80 1.48 -19.17
CA TRP A 288 -8.39 1.87 -19.04
C TRP A 288 -7.52 1.02 -19.95
N GLN A 289 -6.58 1.64 -20.65
CA GLN A 289 -5.66 0.94 -21.53
C GLN A 289 -4.33 0.74 -20.80
N PRO A 290 -3.78 -0.48 -20.75
CA PRO A 290 -2.45 -0.68 -20.22
C PRO A 290 -1.43 -0.03 -21.16
N ASN A 291 -0.32 0.47 -20.61
CA ASN A 291 0.74 1.18 -21.34
C ASN A 291 1.63 0.24 -22.17
N ILE A 292 1.13 -0.95 -22.50
CA ILE A 292 1.79 -1.96 -23.33
C ILE A 292 0.96 -2.20 -24.60
N ALA A 293 1.63 -2.43 -25.72
CA ALA A 293 0.96 -2.82 -26.96
C ALA A 293 0.35 -4.23 -26.78
N THR A 294 -0.97 -4.33 -26.66
CA THR A 294 -1.65 -5.62 -26.45
C THR A 294 -1.85 -6.36 -27.77
N LEU A 295 -0.99 -7.33 -28.09
CA LEU A 295 -1.23 -8.30 -29.15
C LEU A 295 -2.29 -9.35 -28.70
N PRO A 296 -3.01 -10.02 -29.63
CA PRO A 296 -3.99 -11.06 -29.27
C PRO A 296 -3.39 -12.25 -28.48
N GLU A 297 -2.16 -12.64 -28.79
CA GLU A 297 -1.43 -13.74 -28.15
C GLU A 297 -1.14 -13.42 -26.67
N VAL A 298 -0.77 -12.17 -26.40
CA VAL A 298 -0.52 -11.60 -25.06
C VAL A 298 -1.77 -11.74 -24.18
N LYS A 299 -2.94 -11.35 -24.71
CA LYS A 299 -4.22 -11.42 -23.99
C LYS A 299 -4.61 -12.85 -23.66
N LYS A 300 -4.28 -13.81 -24.54
CA LYS A 300 -4.53 -15.24 -24.31
C LYS A 300 -3.70 -15.76 -23.13
N VAL A 301 -2.40 -15.45 -23.10
CA VAL A 301 -1.51 -15.86 -21.98
C VAL A 301 -2.02 -15.31 -20.66
N LEU A 302 -2.32 -14.01 -20.56
CA LEU A 302 -2.87 -13.40 -19.34
C LEU A 302 -4.19 -14.05 -18.90
N LYS A 303 -5.09 -14.35 -19.85
CA LYS A 303 -6.37 -15.00 -19.55
C LYS A 303 -6.18 -16.42 -19.03
N ASP A 304 -5.30 -17.20 -19.65
CA ASP A 304 -5.06 -18.58 -19.26
C ASP A 304 -4.35 -18.65 -17.90
N THR A 305 -3.33 -17.81 -17.69
CA THR A 305 -2.68 -17.65 -16.38
C THR A 305 -3.66 -17.25 -15.29
N TRP A 306 -4.70 -16.46 -15.60
CA TRP A 306 -5.71 -16.06 -14.61
C TRP A 306 -6.59 -17.23 -14.18
N LYS A 307 -6.93 -18.13 -15.12
CA LYS A 307 -7.66 -19.36 -14.79
C LYS A 307 -6.84 -20.24 -13.85
N ASP A 308 -5.54 -20.33 -14.09
CA ASP A 308 -4.62 -21.08 -13.23
C ASP A 308 -4.58 -20.46 -11.82
N VAL A 309 -4.42 -19.13 -11.72
CA VAL A 309 -4.52 -18.40 -10.44
C VAL A 309 -5.81 -18.70 -9.70
N LYS A 310 -6.98 -18.62 -10.36
CA LYS A 310 -8.27 -18.95 -9.73
C LYS A 310 -8.35 -20.39 -9.26
N THR A 311 -7.79 -21.32 -10.04
CA THR A 311 -7.76 -22.75 -9.69
C THR A 311 -6.86 -22.97 -8.47
N MET A 312 -5.68 -22.36 -8.44
CA MET A 312 -4.76 -22.39 -7.30
C MET A 312 -5.38 -21.81 -6.04
N THR A 313 -6.03 -20.64 -6.12
CA THR A 313 -6.76 -20.05 -5.00
C THR A 313 -7.87 -20.98 -4.50
N SER A 314 -8.61 -21.64 -5.40
CA SER A 314 -9.64 -22.61 -5.00
C SER A 314 -9.05 -23.82 -4.24
N HIS A 315 -7.85 -24.27 -4.60
CA HIS A 315 -7.15 -25.32 -3.86
C HIS A 315 -6.73 -24.86 -2.46
N LEU A 316 -6.30 -23.60 -2.30
CA LEU A 316 -5.95 -23.03 -1.00
C LEU A 316 -7.15 -22.89 -0.07
N ASN A 317 -8.37 -22.81 -0.61
CA ASN A 317 -9.60 -22.74 0.18
C ASN A 317 -10.12 -24.12 0.62
N ARG A 318 -9.51 -25.21 0.14
CA ARG A 318 -9.84 -26.57 0.57
C ARG A 318 -9.38 -26.81 2.02
N GLN A 319 -10.24 -27.39 2.84
CA GLN A 319 -9.91 -27.72 4.24
C GLN A 319 -8.95 -28.91 4.36
N ASP A 320 -8.94 -29.81 3.38
CA ASP A 320 -8.18 -31.07 3.35
C ASP A 320 -6.76 -30.93 2.75
N ILE A 321 -6.31 -29.71 2.41
CA ILE A 321 -5.01 -29.51 1.80
C ILE A 321 -3.86 -29.69 2.80
N SER A 322 -2.86 -30.52 2.46
CA SER A 322 -1.67 -30.69 3.29
C SER A 322 -0.85 -29.40 3.40
N SER A 323 -0.17 -29.19 4.53
CA SER A 323 0.69 -28.02 4.76
C SER A 323 1.78 -27.85 3.69
N LYS A 324 2.36 -28.96 3.21
CA LYS A 324 3.39 -28.96 2.15
C LYS A 324 2.80 -28.52 0.81
N ALA A 325 1.64 -29.06 0.44
CA ALA A 325 0.93 -28.66 -0.78
C ALA A 325 0.55 -27.18 -0.73
N ARG A 326 0.05 -26.70 0.41
CA ARG A 326 -0.28 -25.29 0.62
C ARG A 326 0.91 -24.37 0.38
N ILE A 327 2.07 -24.64 0.99
CA ILE A 327 3.29 -23.82 0.79
C ILE A 327 3.69 -23.79 -0.69
N GLN A 328 3.70 -24.94 -1.37
CA GLN A 328 4.07 -25.01 -2.79
C GLN A 328 3.11 -24.23 -3.69
N ILE A 329 1.81 -24.31 -3.44
CA ILE A 329 0.79 -23.56 -4.19
C ILE A 329 0.91 -22.06 -3.88
N GLU A 330 1.10 -21.66 -2.62
CA GLU A 330 1.29 -20.26 -2.23
C GLU A 330 2.55 -19.66 -2.88
N SER A 331 3.68 -20.37 -2.90
CA SER A 331 4.90 -19.91 -3.57
C SER A 331 4.75 -19.78 -5.09
N LEU A 332 4.09 -20.75 -5.74
CA LEU A 332 3.78 -20.62 -7.16
C LEU A 332 2.85 -19.44 -7.40
N LEU A 333 1.83 -19.26 -6.55
CA LEU A 333 0.84 -18.19 -6.69
C LEU A 333 1.50 -16.81 -6.59
N GLU A 334 2.45 -16.66 -5.66
CA GLU A 334 3.29 -15.45 -5.56
C GLU A 334 4.07 -15.17 -6.85
N LEU A 335 4.72 -16.19 -7.42
CA LEU A 335 5.46 -16.05 -8.69
C LEU A 335 4.54 -15.67 -9.84
N PHE A 336 3.39 -16.35 -9.99
CA PHE A 336 2.41 -16.04 -11.03
C PHE A 336 1.90 -14.61 -10.93
N LEU A 337 1.50 -14.18 -9.73
CA LEU A 337 0.95 -12.85 -9.53
C LEU A 337 2.00 -11.76 -9.74
N THR A 338 3.25 -12.00 -9.32
CA THR A 338 4.38 -11.07 -9.53
C THR A 338 4.70 -10.96 -11.02
N SER A 339 4.89 -12.08 -11.71
CA SER A 339 5.18 -12.09 -13.15
C SER A 339 4.04 -11.47 -13.97
N ARG A 340 2.78 -11.63 -13.58
CA ARG A 340 1.67 -10.92 -14.25
C ARG A 340 1.75 -9.41 -14.11
N LEU A 341 2.19 -8.89 -12.96
CA LEU A 341 2.35 -7.45 -12.76
C LEU A 341 3.59 -6.93 -13.51
N GLU A 342 4.69 -7.68 -13.54
CA GLU A 342 5.88 -7.37 -14.36
C GLU A 342 5.54 -7.36 -15.85
N PHE A 343 4.63 -8.22 -16.28
CA PHE A 343 4.16 -8.27 -17.65
C PHE A 343 3.46 -6.96 -18.10
N LEU A 344 2.83 -6.22 -17.17
CA LEU A 344 2.31 -4.87 -17.43
C LEU A 344 3.44 -3.86 -17.71
N SER A 345 4.68 -4.19 -17.37
CA SER A 345 5.87 -3.35 -17.55
C SER A 345 6.65 -3.67 -18.81
N ASP A 346 6.90 -4.96 -19.08
CA ASP A 346 7.70 -5.46 -20.20
C ASP A 346 7.18 -6.84 -20.64
N PHE A 347 6.51 -6.89 -21.79
CA PHE A 347 5.97 -8.14 -22.35
C PHE A 347 7.07 -9.12 -22.78
N SER A 348 8.17 -8.61 -23.33
CA SER A 348 9.14 -9.41 -24.08
C SER A 348 9.91 -10.40 -23.21
N GLN A 349 10.13 -10.05 -21.94
CA GLN A 349 10.89 -10.88 -20.99
C GLN A 349 10.00 -11.81 -20.16
N THR A 350 8.72 -11.47 -19.99
CA THR A 350 7.87 -12.12 -18.98
C THR A 350 6.93 -13.18 -19.56
N SER A 351 6.69 -13.19 -20.88
CA SER A 351 5.84 -14.20 -21.53
C SER A 351 6.36 -15.63 -21.34
N ASP A 352 7.65 -15.85 -21.58
CA ASP A 352 8.26 -17.18 -21.47
C ASP A 352 8.22 -17.69 -20.02
N VAL A 353 8.48 -16.79 -19.06
CA VAL A 353 8.39 -17.07 -17.62
C VAL A 353 6.98 -17.54 -17.24
N LEU A 354 5.94 -16.85 -17.71
CA LEU A 354 4.55 -17.25 -17.42
C LEU A 354 4.22 -18.62 -18.00
N VAL A 355 4.66 -18.91 -19.23
CA VAL A 355 4.43 -20.23 -19.87
C VAL A 355 5.15 -21.34 -19.11
N GLU A 356 6.39 -21.11 -18.67
CA GLU A 356 7.14 -22.06 -17.85
C GLU A 356 6.48 -22.30 -16.49
N LEU A 357 6.01 -21.25 -15.83
CA LEU A 357 5.27 -21.36 -14.57
C LEU A 357 3.99 -22.20 -14.73
N GLN A 358 3.25 -22.05 -15.83
CA GLN A 358 2.08 -22.89 -16.13
C GLN A 358 2.44 -24.37 -16.25
N GLN A 359 3.56 -24.69 -16.88
CA GLN A 359 4.04 -26.06 -16.98
C GLN A 359 4.46 -26.62 -15.61
N CYS A 360 5.13 -25.82 -14.79
CA CYS A 360 5.48 -26.19 -13.42
C CYS A 360 4.24 -26.45 -12.56
N TYR A 361 3.23 -25.58 -12.63
CA TYR A 361 1.98 -25.76 -11.89
C TYR A 361 1.29 -27.07 -12.27
N LYS A 362 1.16 -27.40 -13.57
CA LYS A 362 0.56 -28.66 -14.00
C LYS A 362 1.28 -29.89 -13.44
N LYS A 363 2.62 -29.89 -13.45
CA LYS A 363 3.42 -30.97 -12.86
C LYS A 363 3.18 -31.09 -11.35
N ILE A 364 3.16 -29.97 -10.64
CA ILE A 364 2.94 -29.93 -9.19
C ILE A 364 1.52 -30.34 -8.83
N ALA A 365 0.51 -29.87 -9.54
CA ALA A 365 -0.89 -30.24 -9.34
C ALA A 365 -1.10 -31.76 -9.52
N LYS A 366 -0.44 -32.36 -10.52
CA LYS A 366 -0.45 -33.82 -10.74
C LYS A 366 0.20 -34.59 -9.59
N VAL A 367 1.38 -34.16 -9.13
CA VAL A 367 2.09 -34.80 -8.00
C VAL A 367 1.30 -34.70 -6.70
N LEU A 368 0.57 -33.59 -6.50
CA LEU A 368 -0.22 -33.33 -5.31
C LEU A 368 -1.66 -33.89 -5.37
N GLY A 369 -2.05 -34.55 -6.47
CA GLY A 369 -3.40 -35.10 -6.62
C GLY A 369 -4.51 -34.04 -6.64
N LEU A 370 -4.22 -32.83 -7.13
CA LEU A 370 -5.14 -31.70 -7.12
C LEU A 370 -5.99 -31.59 -8.39
N GLU A 371 -5.75 -32.42 -9.40
CA GLU A 371 -6.54 -32.46 -10.62
C GLU A 371 -7.97 -32.91 -10.32
N LYS A 372 -8.97 -32.22 -10.91
CA LYS A 372 -10.34 -32.76 -10.93
C LYS A 372 -10.32 -34.05 -11.74
N PRO A 373 -10.99 -35.13 -11.30
CA PRO A 373 -11.15 -36.31 -12.14
C PRO A 373 -11.81 -35.86 -13.45
N PRO A 374 -11.38 -36.39 -14.61
CA PRO A 374 -11.97 -36.04 -15.89
C PRO A 374 -13.49 -36.31 -15.85
N LYS A 375 -14.27 -35.43 -16.48
CA LYS A 375 -15.74 -35.40 -16.46
C LYS A 375 -16.44 -36.73 -16.82
N GLY A 376 -15.73 -37.74 -17.31
CA GLY A 376 -16.27 -39.08 -17.60
C GLY A 376 -16.02 -40.15 -16.53
N LYS A 377 -15.31 -39.85 -15.43
CA LYS A 377 -15.13 -40.80 -14.30
C LYS A 377 -16.09 -40.60 -13.13
N LYS A 378 -16.90 -39.53 -13.18
CA LYS A 378 -17.91 -39.25 -12.16
C LYS A 378 -19.20 -40.06 -12.36
N GLU A 379 -19.39 -40.65 -13.54
CA GLU A 379 -20.45 -41.63 -13.81
C GLU A 379 -19.98 -43.02 -13.40
N ALA A 380 -18.75 -43.43 -13.78
CA ALA A 380 -18.20 -44.73 -13.37
C ALA A 380 -18.02 -44.91 -11.85
N ALA A 381 -17.60 -43.86 -11.12
CA ALA A 381 -17.47 -43.94 -9.65
C ALA A 381 -18.81 -43.82 -8.91
N LYS A 382 -19.92 -43.55 -9.63
CA LYS A 382 -21.28 -43.57 -9.07
C LYS A 382 -21.97 -44.89 -9.37
N GLU A 383 -21.63 -45.53 -10.49
CA GLU A 383 -22.03 -46.91 -10.80
C GLU A 383 -21.29 -47.94 -9.92
N GLU A 384 -20.01 -47.72 -9.59
CA GLU A 384 -19.27 -48.62 -8.66
C GLU A 384 -19.70 -48.51 -7.18
N GLU A 385 -20.36 -47.42 -6.76
CA GLU A 385 -20.95 -47.31 -5.39
C GLU A 385 -22.40 -47.84 -5.33
N GLU A 386 -23.09 -47.99 -6.47
CA GLU A 386 -24.44 -48.61 -6.52
C GLU A 386 -24.39 -50.14 -6.74
N GLU A 387 -23.24 -50.72 -7.13
CA GLU A 387 -23.05 -52.18 -7.26
C GLU A 387 -22.52 -52.88 -5.99
N GLU A 388 -22.18 -52.15 -4.91
CA GLU A 388 -21.75 -52.73 -3.63
C GLU A 388 -22.82 -52.67 -2.50
N GLU A 389 -24.07 -52.25 -2.79
CA GLU A 389 -25.19 -52.23 -1.82
C GLU A 389 -26.31 -53.27 -2.09
N ASP A 390 -26.11 -54.26 -2.98
CA ASP A 390 -27.15 -55.23 -3.37
C ASP A 390 -26.83 -56.71 -3.03
N ASP A 391 -25.88 -56.98 -2.12
CA ASP A 391 -25.62 -58.34 -1.60
C ASP A 391 -25.56 -58.30 -0.05
N ASP A 392 -26.72 -58.23 0.60
CA ASP A 392 -26.94 -58.72 1.99
C ASP A 392 -28.44 -58.55 2.32
N ASP A 393 -29.26 -59.54 1.96
CA ASP A 393 -30.50 -59.85 2.69
C ASP A 393 -30.77 -61.37 2.50
N ASP A 394 -30.24 -62.13 3.47
CA ASP A 394 -30.47 -63.55 3.66
C ASP A 394 -31.96 -63.83 3.96
N ASP A 395 -32.47 -64.82 3.25
CA ASP A 395 -33.48 -65.83 3.60
C ASP A 395 -34.17 -65.72 4.99
N ASP A 396 -35.51 -65.60 4.97
CA ASP A 396 -36.41 -66.25 5.93
C ASP A 396 -37.78 -66.47 5.25
N ASP A 397 -37.85 -67.53 4.44
CA ASP A 397 -39.02 -68.42 4.28
C ASP A 397 -39.30 -69.06 5.66
N ASP A 398 -40.48 -69.41 6.17
CA ASP A 398 -41.80 -69.86 5.70
C ASP A 398 -42.59 -70.00 7.03
N GLU A 399 -43.89 -69.73 7.19
CA GLU A 399 -45.07 -70.57 6.90
C GLU A 399 -46.07 -70.19 8.03
N ASP A 400 -47.24 -69.66 7.67
CA ASP A 400 -48.54 -70.34 7.74
C ASP A 400 -49.07 -70.60 9.17
N ASP A 401 -50.13 -69.89 9.56
CA ASP A 401 -51.49 -70.45 9.56
C ASP A 401 -52.49 -69.57 10.35
N GLU A 402 -53.58 -69.30 9.64
CA GLU A 402 -54.98 -69.20 10.03
C GLU A 402 -55.34 -69.38 11.53
N ASP A 403 -56.08 -68.43 12.12
CA ASP A 403 -57.52 -68.63 12.43
C ASP A 403 -58.12 -67.56 13.37
N GLU A 404 -59.29 -67.10 12.93
CA GLU A 404 -60.55 -66.84 13.64
C GLU A 404 -60.62 -66.12 15.01
N ASP A 405 -61.37 -65.01 14.97
CA ASP A 405 -62.51 -64.64 15.83
C ASP A 405 -62.35 -64.09 17.27
N GLU A 406 -63.14 -63.00 17.45
CA GLU A 406 -63.67 -62.30 18.64
C GLU A 406 -62.76 -61.44 19.54
#